data_AF-A0A7V2T3Y5-F1
#
_entry.id   AF-A0A7V2T3Y5-F1
#
_cell.length_a   1.000
_cell.length_b   1.000
_cell.length_c   1.000
_cell.angle_alpha   90.00
_cell.angle_beta   90.00
_cell.angle_gamma   90.00
#
_symmetry.space_group_name_H-M   'P 1'
#
loop_
_entity.id
_entity.type
_entity.pdbx_description
1 polymer ?
#
loop_
_entity_poly.entity_id
_entity_poly.type
_entity_poly.pdbx_seq_one_letter_code
_entity_poly.pdbx_strand_id
1 'polypeptide(L)'
;MDRCPNCRARLREQPQHCRRCNMQLDTLWKLQADAIALDKRALLAMREGQMSRAKKLLKQRLTLVNTPFIQDLLLFVSLQAEKENLADAKLVQFTANQWDSFQHLLARSHS
;
A
#
# COMPACT_ATOMS: atom_id res chain seq x y z
N MET A 1 -17.06 1.92 -14.14
CA MET A 1 -18.38 2.44 -13.72
C MET A 1 -19.41 2.17 -14.81
N ASP A 2 -20.54 1.54 -14.52
CA ASP A 2 -21.52 1.22 -15.59
C ASP A 2 -22.63 2.28 -15.74
N ARG A 3 -22.71 3.21 -14.77
CA ARG A 3 -23.72 4.26 -14.71
C ARG A 3 -23.11 5.58 -14.29
N CYS A 4 -23.69 6.68 -14.80
CA CYS A 4 -23.35 8.03 -14.37
C CYS A 4 -23.68 8.19 -12.88
N PRO A 5 -22.76 8.66 -12.04
CA PRO A 5 -23.03 8.83 -10.61
C PRO A 5 -24.08 9.92 -10.33
N ASN A 6 -24.20 10.92 -11.22
CA ASN A 6 -25.15 12.00 -11.07
C ASN A 6 -26.58 11.60 -11.48
N CYS A 7 -26.78 11.22 -12.75
CA CYS A 7 -28.14 10.97 -13.29
C CYS A 7 -28.51 9.49 -13.42
N ARG A 8 -27.63 8.56 -13.02
CA ARG A 8 -27.82 7.10 -13.09
C ARG A 8 -28.06 6.51 -14.48
N ALA A 9 -27.88 7.30 -15.55
CA ALA A 9 -27.93 6.81 -16.93
C ALA A 9 -26.83 5.76 -17.17
N ARG A 10 -27.15 4.71 -17.93
CA ARG A 10 -26.13 3.73 -18.36
C ARG A 10 -25.08 4.43 -19.21
N LEU A 11 -23.82 4.17 -18.93
CA LEU A 11 -22.69 4.65 -19.71
C LEU A 11 -22.37 3.60 -20.80
N ARG A 12 -21.98 4.06 -21.99
CA ARG A 12 -21.30 3.21 -22.98
C ARG A 12 -19.81 3.12 -22.65
N GLU A 13 -18.99 2.59 -23.55
CA GLU A 13 -17.53 2.47 -23.40
C GLU A 13 -16.89 3.81 -23.00
N GLN A 14 -16.54 3.93 -21.70
CA GLN A 14 -15.78 5.01 -21.05
C GLN A 14 -15.95 6.41 -21.68
N PRO A 15 -17.17 6.96 -21.77
CA PRO A 15 -17.36 8.27 -22.36
C PRO A 15 -16.74 9.34 -21.48
N GLN A 16 -16.16 10.36 -22.10
CA GLN A 16 -15.65 11.55 -21.41
C GLN A 16 -16.77 12.34 -20.72
N HIS A 17 -17.99 12.30 -21.27
CA HIS A 17 -19.15 13.01 -20.75
C HIS A 17 -20.38 12.11 -20.70
N CYS A 18 -21.25 12.32 -19.71
CA CYS A 18 -22.56 11.65 -19.69
C CYS A 18 -23.49 12.24 -20.75
N ARG A 19 -24.03 11.42 -21.66
CA ARG A 19 -24.98 11.87 -22.70
C ARG A 19 -26.28 12.49 -22.16
N ARG A 20 -26.67 12.17 -20.91
CA ARG A 20 -27.94 12.65 -20.33
C ARG A 20 -27.79 13.96 -19.56
N CYS A 21 -26.76 14.10 -18.74
CA CYS A 21 -26.58 15.28 -17.88
C CYS A 21 -25.32 16.09 -18.19
N ASN A 22 -24.59 15.72 -19.25
CA ASN A 22 -23.34 16.34 -19.68
C ASN A 22 -22.22 16.41 -18.62
N MET A 23 -22.35 15.68 -17.52
CA MET A 23 -21.31 15.60 -16.49
C MET A 23 -20.00 15.08 -17.08
N GLN A 24 -18.88 15.74 -16.77
CA GLN A 24 -17.54 15.24 -17.08
C GLN A 24 -17.22 14.00 -16.25
N LEU A 25 -16.73 12.95 -16.90
CA LEU A 25 -16.47 11.64 -16.31
C LEU A 25 -15.01 11.20 -16.46
N ASP A 26 -14.24 11.85 -17.31
CA ASP A 26 -12.82 11.59 -17.56
C ASP A 26 -11.99 11.52 -16.27
N THR A 27 -12.17 12.50 -15.38
CA THR A 27 -11.48 12.55 -14.09
C THR A 27 -11.87 11.38 -13.20
N LEU A 28 -13.15 10.99 -13.21
CA LEU A 28 -13.64 9.85 -12.45
C LEU A 28 -13.11 8.52 -13.00
N TRP A 29 -12.99 8.39 -14.32
CA TRP A 29 -12.38 7.23 -14.96
C TRP A 29 -10.89 7.11 -14.60
N LYS A 30 -10.17 8.22 -14.63
CA LYS A 30 -8.77 8.27 -14.23
C LYS A 30 -8.58 7.87 -12.77
N LEU A 31 -9.37 8.42 -11.85
CA LEU A 31 -9.35 8.03 -10.44
C LEU A 31 -9.62 6.54 -10.24
N GLN A 32 -10.58 5.98 -10.99
CA GLN A 32 -10.87 4.55 -10.94
C GLN A 32 -9.69 3.70 -11.47
N ALA A 33 -9.06 4.11 -12.56
CA ALA A 33 -7.90 3.42 -13.12
C ALA A 33 -6.70 3.46 -12.17
N ASP A 34 -6.41 4.62 -11.58
CA ASP A 34 -5.32 4.83 -10.61
C ASP A 34 -5.54 3.99 -9.35
N ALA A 35 -6.79 3.93 -8.87
CA ALA A 35 -7.20 3.05 -7.77
C ALA A 35 -6.91 1.58 -8.08
N ILE A 36 -7.32 1.07 -9.25
CA ILE A 36 -7.04 -0.32 -9.65
C ILE A 36 -5.53 -0.58 -9.76
N ALA A 37 -4.75 0.38 -10.28
CA ALA A 37 -3.30 0.24 -10.38
C ALA A 37 -2.64 0.13 -9.00
N LEU A 38 -3.09 0.93 -8.02
CA LEU A 38 -2.64 0.85 -6.64
C LEU A 38 -3.01 -0.49 -5.99
N ASP A 39 -4.22 -1.00 -6.23
CA ASP A 39 -4.64 -2.32 -5.74
C ASP A 39 -3.69 -3.42 -6.22
N LYS A 40 -3.41 -3.46 -7.53
CA LYS A 40 -2.47 -4.44 -8.11
C LYS A 40 -1.08 -4.35 -7.51
N ARG A 41 -0.55 -3.13 -7.35
CA ARG A 41 0.79 -2.91 -6.77
C ARG A 41 0.85 -3.30 -5.30
N ALA A 42 -0.20 -3.03 -4.53
CA ALA A 42 -0.29 -3.41 -3.12
C ALA A 42 -0.29 -4.93 -2.97
N LEU A 43 -1.10 -5.64 -3.78
CA LEU A 43 -1.16 -7.09 -3.78
C LEU A 43 0.19 -7.73 -4.17
N LEU A 44 0.90 -7.17 -5.16
CA LEU A 44 2.23 -7.62 -5.53
C LEU A 44 3.23 -7.43 -4.38
N ALA A 45 3.21 -6.27 -3.71
CA ALA A 45 4.07 -6.02 -2.55
C ALA A 45 3.77 -6.99 -1.39
N MET A 46 2.50 -7.29 -1.13
CA MET A 46 2.10 -8.29 -0.13
C MET A 46 2.63 -9.69 -0.48
N ARG A 47 2.50 -10.08 -1.76
CA ARG A 47 3.02 -11.37 -2.25
C ARG A 47 4.54 -11.47 -2.10
N GLU A 48 5.25 -10.36 -2.27
CA GLU A 48 6.70 -10.26 -2.08
C GLU A 48 7.12 -10.08 -0.61
N GLY A 49 6.16 -10.11 0.34
CA GLY A 49 6.44 -9.95 1.77
C GLY A 49 6.73 -8.51 2.21
N GLN A 50 6.68 -7.52 1.30
CA GLN A 50 6.97 -6.11 1.57
C GLN A 50 5.76 -5.40 2.20
N MET A 51 5.41 -5.76 3.43
CA MET A 51 4.17 -5.29 4.07
C MET A 51 4.19 -3.78 4.33
N SER A 52 5.34 -3.23 4.69
CA SER A 52 5.53 -1.78 4.81
C SER A 52 5.26 -1.01 3.50
N ARG A 53 5.63 -1.59 2.35
CA ARG A 53 5.33 -1.02 1.03
C ARG A 53 3.85 -1.15 0.68
N ALA A 54 3.26 -2.32 0.93
CA ALA A 54 1.83 -2.55 0.75
C ALA A 54 0.99 -1.56 1.56
N LYS A 55 1.36 -1.31 2.83
CA LYS A 55 0.71 -0.31 3.71
C LYS A 55 0.68 1.08 3.07
N LYS A 56 1.80 1.55 2.50
CA LYS A 56 1.88 2.86 1.84
C LYS A 56 0.96 2.92 0.61
N LEU A 57 0.95 1.87 -0.21
CA LEU A 57 0.11 1.79 -1.41
C LEU A 57 -1.38 1.77 -1.07
N LEU A 58 -1.79 1.04 -0.02
CA LEU A 58 -3.17 0.99 0.45
C LEU A 58 -3.63 2.32 1.06
N LYS A 59 -2.74 3.07 1.74
CA LYS A 59 -3.04 4.43 2.18
C LYS A 59 -3.33 5.36 0.99
N GLN A 60 -2.50 5.31 -0.05
CA GLN A 60 -2.74 6.08 -1.29
C GLN A 60 -4.03 5.62 -1.98
N ARG A 61 -4.35 4.33 -1.93
CA ARG A 61 -5.59 3.79 -2.49
C ARG A 61 -6.83 4.37 -1.79
N LEU A 62 -6.80 4.51 -0.47
CA LEU A 62 -7.91 5.09 0.31
C LEU A 62 -8.15 6.56 0.01
N THR A 63 -7.10 7.33 -0.32
CA THR A 63 -7.27 8.75 -0.68
C THR A 63 -8.01 8.92 -2.01
N LEU A 64 -7.99 7.90 -2.88
CA LEU A 64 -8.73 7.93 -4.15
C LEU A 64 -10.17 7.45 -3.99
N VAL A 65 -10.38 6.26 -3.41
CA VAL A 65 -11.72 5.71 -3.19
C VAL A 65 -11.74 4.98 -1.85
N ASN A 66 -12.51 5.52 -0.92
CA ASN A 66 -12.71 4.91 0.38
C ASN A 66 -13.72 3.77 0.29
N THR A 67 -13.27 2.54 0.54
CA THR A 67 -14.14 1.36 0.58
C THR A 67 -13.86 0.56 1.85
N PRO A 68 -14.87 -0.05 2.49
CA PRO A 68 -14.68 -0.83 3.73
C PRO A 68 -13.60 -1.89 3.58
N PHE A 69 -13.61 -2.64 2.47
CA PHE A 69 -12.61 -3.68 2.19
C PHE A 69 -11.17 -3.17 2.23
N ILE A 70 -10.89 -2.00 1.65
CA ILE A 70 -9.53 -1.44 1.64
C ILE A 70 -9.13 -0.93 3.05
N GLN A 71 -10.08 -0.47 3.86
CA GLN A 71 -9.81 -0.13 5.26
C GLN A 71 -9.39 -1.36 6.07
N ASP A 72 -10.17 -2.44 5.95
CA ASP A 72 -9.89 -3.71 6.64
C ASP A 72 -8.55 -4.30 6.19
N LEU A 73 -8.28 -4.27 4.88
CA LEU A 73 -7.01 -4.72 4.32
C LEU A 73 -5.83 -3.88 4.82
N LEU A 74 -5.99 -2.56 4.93
CA LEU A 74 -4.97 -1.68 5.47
C LEU A 74 -4.69 -1.98 6.95
N LEU A 75 -5.72 -2.28 7.74
CA LEU A 75 -5.55 -2.68 9.13
C LEU A 75 -4.72 -3.97 9.23
N PHE A 76 -5.10 -5.00 8.46
CA PHE A 76 -4.36 -6.25 8.39
C PHE A 76 -2.88 -6.04 8.02
N VAL A 77 -2.62 -5.33 6.91
CA VAL A 77 -1.26 -5.07 6.44
C VAL A 77 -0.46 -4.22 7.43
N SER A 78 -1.11 -3.32 8.18
CA SER A 78 -0.45 -2.52 9.20
C SER A 78 0.11 -3.36 10.33
N LEU A 79 -0.65 -4.35 10.81
CA LEU A 79 -0.20 -5.30 11.82
C LEU A 79 0.96 -6.17 11.32
N GLN A 80 0.95 -6.55 10.04
CA GLN A 80 2.05 -7.34 9.47
C GLN A 80 3.32 -6.50 9.26
N ALA A 81 3.18 -5.24 8.83
CA ALA A 81 4.30 -4.32 8.69
C ALA A 81 4.97 -4.01 10.04
N GLU A 82 4.20 -3.97 11.13
CA GLU A 82 4.77 -3.83 12.48
C GLU A 82 5.60 -5.06 12.88
N LYS A 83 5.14 -6.27 12.55
CA LYS A 83 5.92 -7.50 12.76
C LYS A 83 7.20 -7.53 11.93
N GLU A 84 7.13 -7.12 10.66
CA GLU A 84 8.29 -6.95 9.78
C GLU A 84 9.33 -6.02 10.43
N ASN A 85 8.92 -4.82 10.83
CA ASN A 85 9.81 -3.85 11.47
C ASN A 85 10.41 -4.36 12.79
N LEU A 86 9.63 -5.10 13.59
CA LEU A 86 10.12 -5.71 14.83
C LEU A 86 11.15 -6.82 14.58
N ALA A 87 10.96 -7.62 13.52
CA ALA A 87 11.92 -8.64 13.12
C ALA A 87 13.24 -7.99 12.67
N ASP A 88 13.14 -6.93 11.85
CA ASP A 88 14.30 -6.17 11.38
C ASP A 88 15.05 -5.52 12.56
N ALA A 89 14.33 -4.90 13.50
CA ALA A 89 14.94 -4.28 14.69
C ALA A 89 15.70 -5.30 15.56
N LYS A 90 15.14 -6.51 15.75
CA LYS A 90 15.81 -7.59 16.48
C LYS A 90 17.08 -8.05 15.78
N LEU A 91 17.06 -8.13 14.44
CA LEU A 91 18.24 -8.51 13.66
C LEU A 91 19.36 -7.47 13.81
N VAL A 92 19.03 -6.18 13.71
CA VAL A 92 19.99 -5.08 13.92
C VAL A 92 20.60 -5.15 15.32
N GLN A 93 19.78 -5.30 16.36
CA GLN A 93 20.27 -5.39 17.74
C GLN A 93 21.17 -6.61 17.96
N PHE A 94 20.83 -7.76 17.36
CA PHE A 94 21.69 -8.94 17.40
C PHE A 94 23.06 -8.70 16.75
N THR A 95 23.08 -8.09 15.56
CA THR A 95 24.34 -7.78 14.87
C THR A 95 25.21 -6.77 15.61
N ALA A 96 24.60 -5.75 16.25
CA ALA A 96 25.32 -4.80 17.08
C ALA A 96 25.98 -5.49 18.28
N ASN A 97 25.23 -6.34 19.00
CA ASN A 97 25.75 -7.08 20.15
C ASN A 97 26.90 -8.05 19.77
N GLN A 98 26.86 -8.67 18.59
CA GLN A 98 27.96 -9.51 18.10
C GLN A 98 29.21 -8.68 17.78
N TRP A 99 29.05 -7.49 17.20
CA TRP A 99 30.17 -6.59 16.91
C TRP A 99 30.86 -6.10 18.18
N ASP A 100 30.09 -5.72 19.20
CA ASP A 100 30.64 -5.29 20.49
C ASP A 100 31.39 -6.43 21.19
N SER A 101 30.84 -7.65 21.13
CA SER A 101 31.49 -8.86 21.67
C SER A 101 32.81 -9.15 20.96
N PHE A 102 32.86 -8.98 19.64
CA PHE A 102 34.07 -9.17 18.84
C PHE A 102 35.14 -8.12 19.16
N GLN A 103 34.76 -6.84 19.31
CA GLN A 103 35.68 -5.78 19.72
C GLN A 103 36.28 -6.02 21.11
N HIS A 104 35.47 -6.47 22.07
CA HIS A 104 35.95 -6.83 23.41
C HIS A 104 36.94 -8.00 23.40
N LEU A 105 36.77 -8.98 22.51
CA LEU A 105 37.71 -10.09 22.34
C LEU A 105 39.04 -9.62 21.72
N LEU A 106 39.00 -8.77 20.70
CA LEU A 106 40.21 -8.18 20.11
C LEU A 106 40.98 -7.28 21.09
N ALA A 107 40.28 -6.51 21.92
CA ALA A 107 40.92 -5.67 22.94
C ALA A 107 41.66 -6.51 23.99
N ARG A 108 41.14 -7.69 24.32
CA ARG A 108 41.76 -8.63 25.27
C ARG A 108 42.96 -9.40 24.69
N SER A 109 43.05 -9.60 23.38
CA SER A 109 44.18 -10.32 22.76
C SER A 109 45.45 -9.48 22.60
N HIS A 110 45.40 -8.18 22.91
CA HIS A 110 46.53 -7.25 22.82
C HIS A 110 46.99 -6.71 24.18
N SER A 111 46.49 -7.27 25.29
CA SER A 111 46.94 -7.00 26.67
C SER A 111 47.75 -8.18 27.19
#